data_AF-A0A1E1WRC2-F1
#
_entry.id   AF-A0A1E1WRC2-F1
#
_cell.length_a   1.000
_cell.length_b   1.000
_cell.length_c   1.000
_cell.angle_alpha   90.00
_cell.angle_beta   90.00
_cell.angle_gamma   90.00
#
_symmetry.space_group_name_H-M   'P 1'
#
loop_
_entity.id
_entity.type
_entity.pdbx_description
1 polymer ?
#
loop_
_entity_poly.entity_id
_entity_poly.type
_entity_poly.pdbx_seq_one_letter_code
_entity_poly.pdbx_strand_id
1 'polypeptide(L)'
;IELQKIKQKCPLYEATGNQVPKHKDEMVEREFNRLLDATSYLSHQVDFNYYNDIPVSLGQALEWVIKLQQKNVKHKQIQHLKAFITMQEKMKSNLNKMTDIQELLKSMKVEKDNCLAERGKGASGDNSILQEFNLRRLNREMTQLCNEYDSLVTQNNAIEDKLTQLEASPPSSVYLSVRDRQILDWHFANLEFANATPLGNLSLKHWDQDDDFEFTGNHLTVRNGYSCVPVALADGLDIKLGTSVTEINYAGPGVTVKAINP
;
A
#
# COMPACT_ATOMS: atom_id res chain seq x y z
N ILE A 1 -30.25 -39.03 7.14
CA ILE A 1 -29.76 -37.75 6.57
C ILE A 1 -28.71 -38.09 5.52
N GLU A 2 -28.87 -37.64 4.27
CA GLU A 2 -27.89 -37.87 3.20
C GLU A 2 -26.93 -36.67 3.11
N LEU A 3 -25.68 -36.86 3.55
CA LEU A 3 -24.66 -35.81 3.63
C LEU A 3 -23.69 -35.89 2.44
N GLN A 4 -23.42 -34.75 1.80
CA GLN A 4 -22.46 -34.63 0.70
C GLN A 4 -21.44 -33.51 0.96
N LYS A 5 -20.15 -33.79 0.71
CA LYS A 5 -19.07 -32.79 0.81
C LYS A 5 -19.19 -31.70 -0.26
N ILE A 6 -18.95 -30.46 0.15
CA ILE A 6 -18.84 -29.31 -0.74
C ILE A 6 -17.43 -29.26 -1.34
N LYS A 7 -17.33 -29.04 -2.65
CA LYS A 7 -16.04 -28.77 -3.31
C LYS A 7 -15.71 -27.29 -3.18
N GLN A 8 -14.55 -26.97 -2.61
CA GLN A 8 -14.13 -25.59 -2.34
C GLN A 8 -13.71 -24.80 -3.59
N LYS A 9 -13.53 -25.45 -4.74
CA LYS A 9 -13.14 -24.77 -5.97
C LYS A 9 -14.28 -23.87 -6.47
N CYS A 10 -14.11 -22.56 -6.37
CA CYS A 10 -15.08 -21.54 -6.78
C CYS A 10 -14.45 -20.59 -7.82
N PRO A 11 -14.62 -20.85 -9.14
CA PRO A 11 -14.11 -19.93 -10.16
C PRO A 11 -14.92 -18.63 -10.21
N LEU A 12 -14.24 -17.49 -10.18
CA LEU A 12 -14.87 -16.18 -10.32
C LEU A 12 -15.04 -15.76 -11.78
N TYR A 13 -16.14 -15.09 -12.09
CA TYR A 13 -16.43 -14.53 -13.40
C TYR A 13 -16.75 -13.04 -13.27
N GLU A 14 -16.23 -12.26 -14.20
CA GLU A 14 -16.47 -10.81 -14.26
C GLU A 14 -17.86 -10.52 -14.81
N ALA A 15 -18.30 -9.25 -14.69
CA ALA A 15 -19.54 -8.79 -15.29
C ALA A 15 -19.60 -8.96 -16.82
N THR A 16 -18.44 -9.11 -17.48
CA THR A 16 -18.33 -9.41 -18.91
C THR A 16 -18.58 -10.89 -19.24
N GLY A 17 -18.69 -11.75 -18.23
CA GLY A 17 -18.80 -13.20 -18.38
C GLY A 17 -17.45 -13.92 -18.53
N ASN A 18 -16.34 -13.19 -18.60
CA ASN A 18 -15.01 -13.80 -18.65
C ASN A 18 -14.56 -14.30 -17.28
N GLN A 19 -13.88 -15.44 -17.25
CA GLN A 19 -13.33 -15.98 -16.03
C GLN A 19 -12.16 -15.11 -15.54
N VAL A 20 -12.13 -14.83 -14.23
CA VAL A 20 -11.02 -14.14 -13.60
C VAL A 20 -9.76 -15.02 -13.68
N PRO A 21 -8.62 -14.48 -14.16
CA PRO A 21 -7.38 -15.25 -14.21
C PRO A 21 -6.94 -15.70 -12.81
N LYS A 22 -6.50 -16.96 -12.69
CA LYS A 22 -6.12 -17.58 -11.40
C LYS A 22 -5.12 -16.74 -10.58
N HIS A 23 -4.11 -16.14 -11.22
CA HIS A 23 -3.15 -15.31 -10.48
C HIS A 23 -3.79 -14.06 -9.87
N LYS A 24 -4.82 -13.49 -10.54
CA LYS A 24 -5.54 -12.32 -10.04
C LYS A 24 -6.45 -12.69 -8.89
N ASP A 25 -7.15 -13.81 -9.01
CA ASP A 25 -7.97 -14.40 -7.97
C ASP A 25 -7.14 -14.59 -6.67
N GLU A 26 -6.05 -15.35 -6.75
CA GLU A 26 -5.15 -15.61 -5.61
C GLU A 26 -4.51 -14.33 -5.04
N MET A 27 -4.18 -13.36 -5.88
CA MET A 27 -3.61 -12.08 -5.45
C MET A 27 -4.62 -11.27 -4.64
N VAL A 28 -5.86 -11.17 -5.11
CA VAL A 28 -6.92 -10.40 -4.45
C VAL A 28 -7.41 -11.11 -3.19
N GLU A 29 -7.55 -12.44 -3.21
CA GLU A 29 -7.89 -13.24 -2.03
C GLU A 29 -6.84 -13.05 -0.91
N ARG A 30 -5.55 -13.09 -1.26
CA ARG A 30 -4.48 -12.83 -0.29
C ARG A 30 -4.57 -11.42 0.28
N GLU A 31 -4.88 -10.44 -0.56
CA GLU A 31 -5.01 -9.05 -0.12
C GLU A 31 -6.25 -8.86 0.76
N PHE A 32 -7.35 -9.55 0.48
CA PHE A 32 -8.54 -9.58 1.32
C PHE A 32 -8.22 -10.12 2.72
N ASN A 33 -7.55 -11.27 2.82
CA ASN A 33 -7.14 -11.82 4.11
C ASN A 33 -6.19 -10.87 4.87
N ARG A 34 -5.26 -10.23 4.15
CA ARG A 34 -4.36 -9.22 4.74
C ARG A 34 -5.11 -8.00 5.28
N LEU A 35 -6.22 -7.62 4.65
CA LEU A 35 -7.09 -6.54 5.12
C LEU A 35 -7.82 -6.95 6.41
N LEU A 36 -8.32 -8.18 6.49
CA LEU A 36 -8.94 -8.73 7.71
C LEU A 36 -7.95 -8.78 8.88
N ASP A 37 -6.74 -9.30 8.64
CA ASP A 37 -5.66 -9.32 9.64
C ASP A 37 -5.33 -7.90 10.13
N ALA A 38 -5.28 -6.94 9.21
CA ALA A 38 -5.06 -5.55 9.57
C ALA A 38 -6.19 -4.99 10.43
N THR A 39 -7.46 -5.29 10.12
CA THR A 39 -8.59 -4.86 10.97
C THR A 39 -8.55 -5.52 12.35
N SER A 40 -8.16 -6.79 12.44
CA SER A 40 -7.96 -7.47 13.72
C SER A 40 -6.83 -6.83 14.52
N TYR A 41 -5.71 -6.46 13.87
CA TYR A 41 -4.63 -5.68 14.48
C TYR A 41 -5.13 -4.32 15.00
N LEU A 42 -5.91 -3.57 14.20
CA LEU A 42 -6.49 -2.30 14.63
C LEU A 42 -7.37 -2.47 15.88
N SER A 43 -8.20 -3.51 15.91
CA SER A 43 -9.09 -3.78 17.04
C SER A 43 -8.35 -4.19 18.32
N HIS A 44 -7.42 -5.15 18.21
CA HIS A 44 -6.80 -5.80 19.37
C HIS A 44 -5.52 -5.13 19.85
N GLN A 45 -4.70 -4.59 18.94
CA GLN A 45 -3.39 -4.02 19.28
C GLN A 45 -3.44 -2.51 19.45
N VAL A 46 -4.28 -1.82 18.66
CA VAL A 46 -4.42 -0.35 18.70
C VAL A 46 -5.64 0.08 19.53
N ASP A 47 -6.48 -0.87 19.95
CA ASP A 47 -7.76 -0.64 20.65
C ASP A 47 -8.69 0.34 19.91
N PHE A 48 -8.67 0.26 18.58
CA PHE A 48 -9.44 1.15 17.72
C PHE A 48 -10.88 0.64 17.53
N ASN A 49 -11.60 0.54 18.63
CA ASN A 49 -12.95 -0.05 18.69
C ASN A 49 -14.07 0.99 18.75
N TYR A 50 -13.74 2.25 19.03
CA TYR A 50 -14.70 3.36 19.11
C TYR A 50 -14.19 4.58 18.34
N TYR A 51 -15.10 5.28 17.67
CA TYR A 51 -14.83 6.56 17.01
C TYR A 51 -15.98 7.52 17.30
N ASN A 52 -15.68 8.65 17.97
CA ASN A 52 -16.67 9.62 18.45
C ASN A 52 -17.80 8.95 19.27
N ASP A 53 -17.43 8.11 20.24
CA ASP A 53 -18.35 7.34 21.11
C ASP A 53 -19.27 6.33 20.38
N ILE A 54 -19.08 6.13 19.08
CA ILE A 54 -19.80 5.13 18.29
C ILE A 54 -18.92 3.89 18.11
N PRO A 55 -19.43 2.67 18.36
CA PRO A 55 -18.66 1.45 18.11
C PRO A 55 -18.33 1.34 16.62
N VAL A 56 -17.08 0.99 16.33
CA VAL A 56 -16.60 0.84 14.96
C VAL A 56 -17.11 -0.48 14.38
N SER A 57 -17.63 -0.41 13.16
CA SER A 57 -17.99 -1.61 12.39
C SER A 57 -16.81 -2.19 11.61
N LEU A 58 -16.87 -3.48 11.30
CA LEU A 58 -15.88 -4.13 10.44
C LEU A 58 -15.76 -3.43 9.08
N GLY A 59 -16.89 -3.03 8.49
CA GLY A 59 -16.92 -2.31 7.22
C GLY A 59 -16.19 -0.96 7.27
N GLN A 60 -16.36 -0.18 8.35
CA GLN A 60 -15.64 1.08 8.55
C GLN A 60 -14.13 0.85 8.70
N ALA A 61 -13.75 -0.15 9.49
CA ALA A 61 -12.34 -0.50 9.68
C ALA A 61 -11.66 -0.89 8.36
N LEU A 62 -12.30 -1.75 7.57
CA LEU A 62 -11.82 -2.15 6.24
C LEU A 62 -11.63 -0.95 5.32
N GLU A 63 -12.61 -0.03 5.27
CA GLU A 63 -12.52 1.18 4.44
C GLU A 63 -11.34 2.07 4.87
N TRP A 64 -11.14 2.25 6.17
CA TRP A 64 -10.03 3.04 6.70
C TRP A 64 -8.67 2.39 6.42
N VAL A 65 -8.55 1.07 6.57
CA VAL A 65 -7.32 0.34 6.20
C VAL A 65 -7.03 0.51 4.71
N ILE A 66 -8.03 0.37 3.84
CA ILE A 66 -7.87 0.59 2.38
C ILE A 66 -7.39 2.01 2.09
N LYS A 67 -8.01 3.03 2.72
CA LYS A 67 -7.58 4.44 2.58
C LYS A 67 -6.14 4.64 3.05
N LEU A 68 -5.72 3.96 4.12
CA LEU A 68 -4.33 4.00 4.61
C LEU A 68 -3.35 3.39 3.60
N GLN A 69 -3.71 2.27 2.97
CA GLN A 69 -2.88 1.66 1.91
C GLN A 69 -2.77 2.57 0.68
N GLN A 70 -3.88 3.18 0.25
CA GLN A 70 -3.87 4.15 -0.85
C GLN A 70 -2.98 5.36 -0.53
N LYS A 71 -3.09 5.90 0.70
CA LYS A 71 -2.23 6.98 1.20
C LYS A 71 -0.75 6.57 1.18
N ASN A 72 -0.42 5.34 1.59
CA ASN A 72 0.95 4.83 1.59
C ASN A 72 1.53 4.75 0.16
N VAL A 73 0.73 4.31 -0.83
CA VAL A 73 1.16 4.31 -2.25
C VAL A 73 1.48 5.73 -2.72
N LYS A 74 0.62 6.71 -2.43
CA LYS A 74 0.89 8.12 -2.75
C LYS A 74 2.12 8.65 -2.02
N HIS A 75 2.32 8.26 -0.77
CA HIS A 75 3.51 8.66 -0.01
C HIS A 75 4.80 8.13 -0.65
N LYS A 76 4.83 6.86 -1.07
CA LYS A 76 5.97 6.28 -1.80
C LYS A 76 6.25 6.98 -3.13
N GLN A 77 5.20 7.34 -3.88
CA GLN A 77 5.33 8.15 -5.10
C GLN A 77 5.97 9.51 -4.83
N ILE A 78 5.51 10.21 -3.79
CA ILE A 78 6.07 11.50 -3.39
C ILE A 78 7.53 11.34 -2.96
N GLN A 79 7.85 10.32 -2.16
CA GLN A 79 9.23 10.06 -1.74
C GLN A 79 10.15 9.78 -2.94
N HIS A 80 9.68 8.99 -3.90
CA HIS A 80 10.40 8.69 -5.13
C HIS A 80 10.68 9.96 -5.96
N LEU A 81 9.66 10.78 -6.20
CA LEU A 81 9.81 12.05 -6.93
C LEU A 81 10.72 13.04 -6.18
N LYS A 82 10.63 13.10 -4.85
CA LYS A 82 11.53 13.92 -4.03
C LYS A 82 12.98 13.47 -4.18
N ALA A 83 13.25 12.18 -4.13
CA ALA A 83 14.60 11.65 -4.34
C ALA A 83 15.14 12.02 -5.72
N PHE A 84 14.29 11.94 -6.76
CA PHE A 84 14.63 12.35 -8.12
C PHE A 84 14.96 13.84 -8.21
N ILE A 85 14.10 14.71 -7.66
CA ILE A 85 14.31 16.17 -7.61
C ILE A 85 15.62 16.50 -6.88
N THR A 86 15.88 15.88 -5.72
CA THR A 86 17.12 16.10 -4.97
C THR A 86 18.36 15.75 -5.79
N MET A 87 18.32 14.65 -6.55
CA MET A 87 19.43 14.29 -7.45
C MET A 87 19.59 15.30 -8.60
N GLN A 88 18.50 15.73 -9.22
CA GLN A 88 18.52 16.74 -10.28
C GLN A 88 19.00 18.11 -9.79
N GLU A 89 18.61 18.54 -8.59
CA GLU A 89 19.07 19.78 -7.97
C GLU A 89 20.58 19.73 -7.68
N LYS A 90 21.07 18.59 -7.19
CA LYS A 90 22.51 18.37 -7.00
C LYS A 90 23.28 18.42 -8.32
N MET A 91 22.76 17.76 -9.35
CA MET A 91 23.33 17.79 -10.71
C MET A 91 23.40 19.23 -11.25
N LYS A 92 22.29 19.98 -11.12
CA LYS A 92 22.22 21.39 -11.53
C LYS A 92 23.26 22.25 -10.78
N SER A 93 23.40 22.06 -9.47
CA SER A 93 24.41 22.77 -8.68
C SER A 93 25.83 22.45 -9.15
N ASN A 94 26.11 21.18 -9.44
CA ASN A 94 27.41 20.76 -9.98
C ASN A 94 27.67 21.35 -11.37
N LEU A 95 26.68 21.34 -12.27
CA LEU A 95 26.80 21.93 -13.61
C LEU A 95 27.06 23.44 -13.56
N ASN A 96 26.40 24.17 -12.65
CA ASN A 96 26.68 25.59 -12.46
C ASN A 96 28.13 25.82 -12.02
N LYS A 97 28.61 25.09 -11.01
CA LYS A 97 30.02 25.17 -10.56
C LYS A 97 31.01 24.82 -11.66
N MET A 98 30.71 23.78 -12.44
CA MET A 98 31.54 23.38 -13.58
C MET A 98 31.62 24.48 -14.63
N THR A 99 30.53 25.19 -14.87
CA THR A 99 30.49 26.35 -15.78
C THR A 99 31.36 27.48 -15.25
N ASP A 100 31.23 27.82 -13.96
CA ASP A 100 32.05 28.86 -13.31
C ASP A 100 33.56 28.51 -13.37
N ILE A 101 33.92 27.25 -13.08
CA ILE A 101 35.31 26.77 -13.16
C ILE A 101 35.84 26.88 -14.59
N GLN A 102 35.03 26.54 -15.60
CA GLN A 102 35.43 26.66 -17.01
C GLN A 102 35.68 28.11 -17.42
N GLU A 103 34.87 29.06 -16.95
CA GLU A 103 35.06 30.49 -17.22
C GLU A 103 36.33 31.01 -16.53
N LEU A 104 36.57 30.61 -15.28
CA LEU A 104 37.78 30.97 -14.53
C LEU A 104 39.06 30.37 -15.16
N LEU A 105 39.02 29.10 -15.58
CA LEU A 105 40.14 28.48 -16.27
C LEU A 105 40.46 29.18 -17.60
N LYS A 106 39.44 29.67 -18.32
CA LYS A 106 39.63 30.46 -19.55
C LYS A 106 40.33 31.79 -19.23
N SER A 107 39.91 32.52 -18.20
CA SER A 107 40.54 33.80 -17.84
C SER A 107 41.97 33.62 -17.33
N MET A 108 42.21 32.64 -16.46
CA MET A 108 43.55 32.30 -15.96
C MET A 108 44.49 31.82 -17.07
N LYS A 109 43.97 31.14 -18.09
CA LYS A 109 44.76 30.76 -19.27
C LYS A 109 45.24 31.99 -20.04
N VAL A 110 44.37 32.98 -20.25
CA VAL A 110 44.75 34.27 -20.88
C VAL A 110 45.81 34.99 -20.04
N GLU A 111 45.65 35.05 -18.72
CA GLU A 111 46.64 35.65 -17.81
C GLU A 111 47.99 34.94 -17.89
N LYS A 112 47.98 33.60 -17.89
CA LYS A 112 49.19 32.78 -18.03
C LYS A 112 49.89 33.00 -19.37
N ASP A 113 49.15 33.06 -20.47
CA ASP A 113 49.70 33.32 -21.80
C ASP A 113 50.36 34.72 -21.87
N ASN A 114 49.76 35.72 -21.23
CA ASN A 114 50.35 37.05 -21.08
C ASN A 114 51.64 37.03 -20.24
N CYS A 115 51.67 36.34 -19.10
CA CYS A 115 52.89 36.18 -18.30
C CYS A 115 54.02 35.47 -19.06
N LEU A 116 53.68 34.46 -19.88
CA LEU A 116 54.65 33.76 -20.74
C LEU A 116 55.22 34.67 -21.84
N ALA A 117 54.39 35.54 -22.43
CA ALA A 117 54.84 36.53 -23.41
C ALA A 117 55.79 37.58 -22.80
N GLU A 118 55.52 38.04 -21.57
CA GLU A 118 56.39 38.97 -20.83
C GLU A 118 57.74 38.33 -20.45
N ARG A 119 57.77 37.03 -20.14
CA ARG A 119 59.01 36.29 -19.86
C ARG A 119 59.97 36.26 -21.06
N GLY A 120 59.44 36.24 -22.28
CA GLY A 120 60.23 36.27 -23.52
C GLY A 120 61.01 37.57 -23.75
N LYS A 121 60.68 38.66 -23.01
CA LYS A 121 61.32 39.98 -23.15
C LYS A 121 62.59 40.16 -22.29
N GLY A 122 62.95 39.19 -21.46
CA GLY A 122 64.18 39.19 -20.65
C GLY A 122 64.10 40.12 -19.42
N ALA A 123 63.83 39.56 -18.25
CA ALA A 123 63.78 40.29 -16.97
C ALA A 123 65.06 40.08 -16.14
N SER A 124 65.60 41.14 -15.53
CA SER A 124 66.80 41.12 -14.67
C SER A 124 66.45 41.21 -13.18
N GLY A 125 67.18 40.49 -12.32
CA GLY A 125 67.08 40.63 -10.85
C GLY A 125 65.77 40.12 -10.26
N ASP A 126 65.25 40.80 -9.23
CA ASP A 126 64.03 40.43 -8.46
C ASP A 126 62.77 40.27 -9.34
N ASN A 127 62.69 40.96 -10.47
CA ASN A 127 61.58 40.85 -11.42
C ASN A 127 61.47 39.45 -12.07
N SER A 128 62.59 38.75 -12.23
CA SER A 128 62.62 37.37 -12.75
C SER A 128 61.99 36.37 -11.77
N ILE A 129 62.27 36.55 -10.48
CA ILE A 129 61.74 35.70 -9.40
C ILE A 129 60.23 35.90 -9.27
N LEU A 130 59.75 37.15 -9.34
CA LEU A 130 58.33 37.46 -9.26
C LEU A 130 57.53 36.89 -10.45
N GLN A 131 58.07 36.96 -11.67
CA GLN A 131 57.45 36.35 -12.85
C GLN A 131 57.35 34.81 -12.72
N GLU A 132 58.41 34.16 -12.26
CA GLU A 132 58.41 32.71 -12.02
C GLU A 132 57.41 32.31 -10.92
N PHE A 133 57.33 33.09 -9.83
CA PHE A 133 56.35 32.88 -8.77
C PHE A 133 54.92 32.95 -9.30
N ASN A 134 54.57 33.98 -10.08
CA ASN A 134 53.23 34.16 -10.65
C ASN A 134 52.85 33.01 -11.59
N LEU A 135 53.78 32.54 -12.43
CA LEU A 135 53.56 31.37 -13.30
C LEU A 135 53.33 30.09 -12.49
N ARG A 136 54.10 29.84 -11.44
CA ARG A 136 53.92 28.67 -10.57
C ARG A 136 52.61 28.73 -9.79
N ARG A 137 52.24 29.91 -9.29
CA ARG A 137 50.97 30.16 -8.63
C ARG A 137 49.80 29.85 -9.57
N LEU A 138 49.77 30.45 -10.77
CA LEU A 138 48.74 30.22 -11.78
C LEU A 138 48.65 28.72 -12.13
N ASN A 139 49.78 28.05 -12.37
CA ASN A 139 49.79 26.61 -12.65
C ASN A 139 49.18 25.77 -11.53
N ARG A 140 49.53 26.07 -10.27
CA ARG A 140 48.96 25.37 -9.11
C ARG A 140 47.45 25.62 -9.01
N GLU A 141 47.02 26.87 -9.10
CA GLU A 141 45.60 27.24 -9.01
C GLU A 141 44.79 26.60 -10.15
N MET A 142 45.28 26.65 -11.40
CA MET A 142 44.66 25.98 -12.55
C MET A 142 44.59 24.46 -12.35
N THR A 143 45.65 23.83 -11.83
CA THR A 143 45.68 22.38 -11.57
C THR A 143 44.64 22.00 -10.52
N GLN A 144 44.48 22.82 -9.48
CA GLN A 144 43.48 22.61 -8.44
C GLN A 144 42.05 22.72 -8.99
N LEU A 145 41.78 23.70 -9.85
CA LEU A 145 40.51 23.86 -10.54
C LEU A 145 40.20 22.69 -11.49
N CYS A 146 41.20 22.19 -12.24
CA CYS A 146 41.02 21.00 -13.08
C CYS A 146 40.66 19.76 -12.25
N ASN A 147 41.36 19.54 -11.12
CA ASN A 147 41.06 18.42 -10.23
C ASN A 147 39.64 18.51 -9.63
N GLU A 148 39.20 19.73 -9.28
CA GLU A 148 37.82 19.96 -8.82
C GLU A 148 36.80 19.67 -9.94
N TYR A 149 37.09 20.10 -11.16
CA TYR A 149 36.25 19.82 -12.32
C TYR A 149 36.12 18.31 -12.57
N ASP A 150 37.22 17.56 -12.56
CA ASP A 150 37.21 16.10 -12.76
C ASP A 150 36.43 15.37 -11.65
N SER A 151 36.51 15.87 -10.41
CA SER A 151 35.70 15.38 -9.29
C SER A 151 34.21 15.62 -9.54
N LEU A 152 33.83 16.80 -10.01
CA LEU A 152 32.43 17.13 -10.36
C LEU A 152 31.91 16.27 -11.51
N VAL A 153 32.72 16.00 -12.54
CA VAL A 153 32.38 15.06 -13.63
C VAL A 153 32.07 13.68 -13.06
N THR A 154 32.94 13.15 -12.21
CA THR A 154 32.75 11.82 -11.59
C THR A 154 31.48 11.78 -10.73
N GLN A 155 31.21 12.84 -9.98
CA GLN A 155 29.98 12.97 -9.20
C GLN A 155 28.73 13.02 -10.08
N ASN A 156 28.79 13.72 -11.21
CA ASN A 156 27.68 13.85 -12.15
C ASN A 156 27.34 12.52 -12.81
N ASN A 157 28.35 11.77 -13.28
CA ASN A 157 28.14 10.42 -13.81
C ASN A 157 27.45 9.50 -12.77
N ALA A 158 27.89 9.56 -11.51
CA ALA A 158 27.27 8.78 -10.45
C ALA A 158 25.83 9.24 -10.11
N ILE A 159 25.49 10.51 -10.34
CA ILE A 159 24.13 11.02 -10.21
C ILE A 159 23.26 10.52 -11.38
N GLU A 160 23.76 10.56 -12.61
CA GLU A 160 23.07 10.04 -13.80
C GLU A 160 22.77 8.55 -13.67
N ASP A 161 23.72 7.75 -13.19
CA ASP A 161 23.50 6.32 -12.90
C ASP A 161 22.35 6.11 -11.90
N LYS A 162 22.32 6.92 -10.82
CA LYS A 162 21.25 6.87 -9.81
C LYS A 162 19.90 7.32 -10.36
N LEU A 163 19.87 8.35 -11.20
CA LEU A 163 18.64 8.82 -11.85
C LEU A 163 18.08 7.72 -12.77
N THR A 164 18.95 7.07 -13.56
CA THR A 164 18.58 5.95 -14.43
C THR A 164 18.02 4.78 -13.62
N GLN A 165 18.64 4.45 -12.48
CA GLN A 165 18.15 3.42 -11.57
C GLN A 165 16.77 3.77 -10.99
N LEU A 166 16.56 5.03 -10.57
CA LEU A 166 15.27 5.47 -10.07
C LEU A 166 14.19 5.36 -11.16
N GLU A 167 14.46 5.81 -12.38
CA GLU A 167 13.51 5.72 -13.50
C GLU A 167 13.14 4.28 -13.85
N ALA A 168 14.08 3.34 -13.71
CA ALA A 168 13.85 1.93 -14.00
C ALA A 168 12.94 1.22 -12.97
N SER A 169 12.79 1.77 -11.77
CA SER A 169 12.01 1.16 -10.69
C SER A 169 11.00 2.13 -10.05
N PRO A 170 9.96 2.55 -10.79
CA PRO A 170 8.93 3.42 -10.23
C PRO A 170 8.06 2.65 -9.21
N PRO A 171 7.59 3.31 -8.14
CA PRO A 171 6.64 2.70 -7.22
C PRO A 171 5.28 2.45 -7.90
N SER A 172 4.47 1.56 -7.32
CA SER A 172 3.12 1.26 -7.83
C SER A 172 2.29 2.52 -8.07
N SER A 173 1.56 2.57 -9.18
CA SER A 173 0.72 3.72 -9.56
C SER A 173 -0.56 3.82 -8.72
N VAL A 174 -1.13 2.67 -8.37
CA VAL A 174 -2.35 2.50 -7.58
C VAL A 174 -2.17 1.38 -6.56
N TYR A 175 -2.97 1.40 -5.51
CA TYR A 175 -3.03 0.29 -4.55
C TYR A 175 -3.81 -0.89 -5.13
N LEU A 176 -5.04 -0.64 -5.60
CA LEU A 176 -5.88 -1.59 -6.33
C LEU A 176 -6.39 -0.92 -7.59
N SER A 177 -6.37 -1.62 -8.73
CA SER A 177 -7.07 -1.14 -9.92
C SER A 177 -8.59 -1.25 -9.75
N VAL A 178 -9.36 -0.63 -10.63
CA VAL A 178 -10.84 -0.75 -10.62
C VAL A 178 -11.27 -2.23 -10.73
N ARG A 179 -10.57 -3.00 -11.56
CA ARG A 179 -10.80 -4.44 -11.73
C ARG A 179 -10.46 -5.22 -10.46
N ASP A 180 -9.33 -4.93 -9.83
CA ASP A 180 -8.95 -5.61 -8.58
C ASP A 180 -9.94 -5.30 -7.45
N ARG A 181 -10.43 -4.05 -7.41
CA ARG A 181 -11.44 -3.63 -6.44
C ARG A 181 -12.77 -4.38 -6.59
N GLN A 182 -13.23 -4.61 -7.82
CA GLN A 182 -14.46 -5.38 -8.07
C GLN A 182 -14.34 -6.84 -7.61
N ILE A 183 -13.18 -7.46 -7.81
CA ILE A 183 -12.91 -8.82 -7.31
C ILE A 183 -12.88 -8.81 -5.78
N LEU A 184 -12.27 -7.78 -5.17
CA LEU A 184 -12.25 -7.62 -3.71
C LEU A 184 -13.67 -7.44 -3.14
N ASP A 185 -14.52 -6.67 -3.82
CA ASP A 185 -15.92 -6.48 -3.40
C ASP A 185 -16.71 -7.80 -3.45
N TRP A 186 -16.35 -8.77 -4.31
CA TRP A 186 -16.93 -10.12 -4.26
C TRP A 186 -16.55 -10.86 -2.97
N HIS A 187 -15.30 -10.74 -2.49
CA HIS A 187 -14.91 -11.32 -1.21
C HIS A 187 -15.63 -10.66 -0.03
N PHE A 188 -15.86 -9.35 -0.08
CA PHE A 188 -16.72 -8.67 0.90
C PHE A 188 -18.15 -9.19 0.85
N ALA A 189 -18.74 -9.35 -0.34
CA ALA A 189 -20.07 -9.94 -0.48
C ALA A 189 -20.14 -11.39 0.03
N ASN A 190 -19.08 -12.18 -0.15
CA ASN A 190 -18.99 -13.54 0.40
C ASN A 190 -18.95 -13.53 1.94
N LEU A 191 -18.28 -12.54 2.54
CA LEU A 191 -18.28 -12.34 3.99
C LEU A 191 -19.64 -11.85 4.52
N GLU A 192 -20.30 -10.94 3.81
CA GLU A 192 -21.67 -10.51 4.11
C GLU A 192 -22.68 -11.66 3.99
N PHE A 193 -22.48 -12.56 3.02
CA PHE A 193 -23.24 -13.80 2.89
C PHE A 193 -23.05 -14.71 4.10
N ALA A 194 -21.81 -14.93 4.54
CA ALA A 194 -21.51 -15.77 5.70
C ALA A 194 -22.15 -15.21 6.99
N ASN A 195 -22.16 -13.89 7.15
CA ASN A 195 -22.71 -13.21 8.32
C ASN A 195 -24.18 -12.82 8.20
N ALA A 196 -24.81 -13.05 7.04
CA ALA A 196 -26.18 -12.65 6.71
C ALA A 196 -26.51 -11.16 6.98
N THR A 197 -25.52 -10.27 6.90
CA THR A 197 -25.68 -8.83 7.17
C THR A 197 -24.59 -8.01 6.47
N PRO A 198 -24.84 -6.74 6.10
CA PRO A 198 -23.80 -5.86 5.59
C PRO A 198 -22.65 -5.67 6.58
N LEU A 199 -21.42 -5.50 6.08
CA LEU A 199 -20.22 -5.34 6.95
C LEU A 199 -20.29 -4.11 7.86
N GLY A 200 -21.10 -3.11 7.49
CA GLY A 200 -21.35 -1.91 8.31
C GLY A 200 -22.14 -2.18 9.59
N ASN A 201 -22.78 -3.34 9.72
CA ASN A 201 -23.51 -3.75 10.92
C ASN A 201 -22.70 -4.69 11.82
N LEU A 202 -21.59 -5.23 11.34
CA LEU A 202 -20.75 -6.15 12.10
C LEU A 202 -19.86 -5.40 13.08
N SER A 203 -19.87 -5.85 14.34
CA SER A 203 -18.96 -5.32 15.37
C SER A 203 -17.52 -5.64 15.01
N LEU A 204 -16.66 -4.62 14.88
CA LEU A 204 -15.24 -4.84 14.58
C LEU A 204 -14.57 -5.80 15.57
N LYS A 205 -14.96 -5.74 16.85
CA LYS A 205 -14.30 -6.47 17.93
C LYS A 205 -14.82 -7.91 18.13
N HIS A 206 -16.04 -8.19 17.67
CA HIS A 206 -16.77 -9.39 18.12
C HIS A 206 -17.47 -10.15 16.98
N TRP A 207 -17.25 -9.77 15.72
CA TRP A 207 -17.89 -10.44 14.59
C TRP A 207 -17.42 -11.89 14.40
N ASP A 208 -16.20 -12.20 14.85
CA ASP A 208 -15.48 -13.47 14.73
C ASP A 208 -15.30 -14.18 16.09
N GLN A 209 -16.11 -13.84 17.10
CA GLN A 209 -15.94 -14.35 18.46
C GLN A 209 -16.18 -15.88 18.61
N ASP A 210 -16.88 -16.49 17.65
CA ASP A 210 -17.21 -17.91 17.64
C ASP A 210 -16.26 -18.77 16.79
N ASP A 211 -15.27 -18.15 16.14
CA ASP A 211 -14.27 -18.86 15.30
C ASP A 211 -13.49 -19.92 16.10
N ASP A 212 -13.23 -19.68 17.41
CA ASP A 212 -12.57 -20.65 18.30
C ASP A 212 -13.38 -21.96 18.51
N PHE A 213 -14.66 -21.97 18.13
CA PHE A 213 -15.56 -23.11 18.29
C PHE A 213 -15.91 -23.80 16.96
N GLU A 214 -15.21 -23.49 15.87
CA GLU A 214 -15.44 -24.11 14.57
C GLU A 214 -15.30 -25.65 14.63
N PHE A 215 -16.27 -26.36 14.05
CA PHE A 215 -16.20 -27.82 13.97
C PHE A 215 -15.15 -28.26 12.95
N THR A 216 -14.29 -29.20 13.35
CA THR A 216 -13.32 -29.80 12.42
C THR A 216 -14.02 -30.65 11.35
N GLY A 217 -13.57 -30.55 10.10
CA GLY A 217 -14.05 -31.40 9.01
C GLY A 217 -14.41 -30.61 7.75
N ASN A 218 -14.96 -31.27 6.73
CA ASN A 218 -15.46 -30.56 5.55
C ASN A 218 -16.91 -30.13 5.78
N HIS A 219 -17.28 -28.96 5.26
CA HIS A 219 -18.69 -28.57 5.19
C HIS A 219 -19.49 -29.55 4.33
N LEU A 220 -20.71 -29.85 4.78
CA LEU A 220 -21.60 -30.86 4.19
C LEU A 220 -22.95 -30.22 3.83
N THR A 221 -23.55 -30.64 2.72
CA THR A 221 -24.94 -30.32 2.37
C THR A 221 -25.86 -31.52 2.63
N VAL A 222 -27.08 -31.26 3.08
CA VAL A 222 -28.14 -32.27 3.22
C VAL A 222 -28.88 -32.43 1.89
N ARG A 223 -28.58 -33.48 1.13
CA ARG A 223 -29.10 -33.68 -0.24
C ARG A 223 -30.60 -33.89 -0.30
N ASN A 224 -31.14 -34.60 0.69
CA ASN A 224 -32.56 -34.94 0.76
C ASN A 224 -33.40 -33.85 1.45
N GLY A 225 -32.87 -32.62 1.57
CA GLY A 225 -33.51 -31.47 2.22
C GLY A 225 -33.32 -31.45 3.74
N TYR A 226 -32.92 -30.29 4.28
CA TYR A 226 -32.68 -30.14 5.73
C TYR A 226 -33.97 -30.34 6.56
N SER A 227 -35.15 -30.13 5.97
CA SER A 227 -36.46 -30.31 6.63
C SER A 227 -36.69 -31.72 7.19
N CYS A 228 -35.99 -32.74 6.69
CA CYS A 228 -36.10 -34.10 7.25
C CYS A 228 -35.70 -34.18 8.73
N VAL A 229 -34.86 -33.26 9.21
CA VAL A 229 -34.43 -33.20 10.62
C VAL A 229 -35.55 -32.71 11.54
N PRO A 230 -36.08 -31.47 11.40
CA PRO A 230 -37.17 -31.01 12.28
C PRO A 230 -38.44 -31.85 12.15
N VAL A 231 -38.74 -32.42 10.98
CA VAL A 231 -39.90 -33.33 10.83
C VAL A 231 -39.74 -34.60 11.66
N ALA A 232 -38.55 -35.20 11.68
CA ALA A 232 -38.30 -36.38 12.51
C ALA A 232 -38.30 -36.04 14.01
N LEU A 233 -37.79 -34.87 14.40
CA LEU A 233 -37.81 -34.40 15.79
C LEU A 233 -39.22 -34.07 16.30
N ALA A 234 -40.13 -33.73 15.40
CA ALA A 234 -41.53 -33.42 15.72
C ALA A 234 -42.38 -34.67 16.00
N ASP A 235 -41.89 -35.87 15.70
CA ASP A 235 -42.65 -37.10 15.86
C ASP A 235 -43.02 -37.35 17.33
N GLY A 236 -44.30 -37.60 17.59
CA GLY A 236 -44.85 -37.77 18.95
C GLY A 236 -45.00 -36.49 19.78
N LEU A 237 -44.70 -35.30 19.25
CA LEU A 237 -44.89 -34.03 19.95
C LEU A 237 -46.25 -33.38 19.62
N ASP A 238 -46.89 -32.74 20.61
CA ASP A 238 -48.12 -31.98 20.41
C ASP A 238 -47.81 -30.57 19.87
N ILE A 239 -47.70 -30.44 18.55
CA ILE A 239 -47.38 -29.18 17.87
C ILE A 239 -48.65 -28.59 17.24
N LYS A 240 -48.98 -27.35 17.62
CA LYS A 240 -50.12 -26.60 17.06
C LYS A 240 -49.67 -25.75 15.87
N LEU A 241 -49.80 -26.30 14.66
CA LEU A 241 -49.57 -25.57 13.43
C LEU A 241 -50.76 -24.64 13.11
N GLY A 242 -50.50 -23.56 12.37
CA GLY A 242 -51.54 -22.60 12.03
C GLY A 242 -52.06 -21.81 13.24
N THR A 243 -51.30 -21.75 14.33
CA THR A 243 -51.66 -21.03 15.56
C THR A 243 -50.65 -19.91 15.80
N SER A 244 -51.07 -18.66 15.64
CA SER A 244 -50.22 -17.47 15.83
C SER A 244 -50.34 -16.94 17.25
N VAL A 245 -49.23 -16.90 17.99
CA VAL A 245 -49.17 -16.32 19.33
C VAL A 245 -49.36 -14.80 19.26
N THR A 246 -50.23 -14.25 20.10
CA THR A 246 -50.56 -12.80 20.13
C THR A 246 -50.20 -12.12 21.44
N GLU A 247 -50.22 -12.85 22.56
CA GLU A 247 -49.94 -12.29 23.88
C GLU A 247 -49.34 -13.36 24.80
N ILE A 248 -48.33 -12.99 25.59
CA ILE A 248 -47.73 -13.84 26.63
C ILE A 248 -47.84 -13.07 27.95
N ASN A 249 -48.61 -13.59 28.90
CA ASN A 249 -48.80 -13.00 30.23
C ASN A 249 -48.20 -13.92 31.30
N TYR A 250 -47.30 -13.36 32.11
CA TYR A 250 -46.56 -14.05 33.16
C TYR A 250 -46.66 -13.35 34.54
N ALA A 251 -47.66 -12.48 34.74
CA ALA A 251 -47.81 -11.68 35.97
C ALA A 251 -48.54 -12.41 37.12
N GLY A 252 -49.14 -13.57 36.86
CA GLY A 252 -49.87 -14.36 37.85
C GLY A 252 -49.06 -15.54 38.42
N PRO A 253 -49.70 -16.48 39.14
CA PRO A 253 -49.04 -17.69 39.64
C PRO A 253 -48.63 -18.68 38.51
N GLY A 254 -48.90 -18.36 37.24
CA GLY A 254 -48.56 -19.15 36.08
C GLY A 254 -48.46 -18.30 34.81
N VAL A 255 -48.19 -18.95 33.69
CA VAL A 255 -48.05 -18.31 32.36
C VAL A 255 -49.29 -18.59 31.52
N THR A 256 -49.85 -17.55 30.90
CA THR A 256 -50.94 -17.65 29.93
C THR A 256 -50.45 -17.17 28.58
N VAL A 257 -50.59 -18.02 27.55
CA VAL A 257 -50.27 -17.68 26.15
C VAL A 257 -51.57 -17.61 25.36
N LYS A 258 -51.89 -16.43 24.81
CA LYS A 258 -53.03 -16.26 23.89
C LYS A 258 -52.55 -16.44 22.46
N ALA A 259 -53.33 -17.16 21.67
CA ALA A 259 -53.06 -17.38 20.27
C ALA A 259 -54.36 -17.43 19.46
N ILE A 260 -54.26 -17.14 18.18
CA ILE A 260 -55.37 -17.18 17.21
C ILE A 260 -55.05 -18.19 16.10
N ASN A 261 -56.08 -18.80 15.52
CA ASN A 261 -55.96 -19.47 14.23
C ASN A 261 -56.34 -18.43 13.16
N PRO A 262 -55.37 -17.88 12.41
CA PRO A 262 -55.62 -16.91 11.36
C PRO A 262 -56.41 -17.50 10.19
#